data_AF-A0A353N203-F1
#
_entry.id   AF-A0A353N203-F1
#
_cell.length_a   1.000
_cell.length_b   1.000
_cell.length_c   1.000
_cell.angle_alpha   90.00
_cell.angle_beta   90.00
_cell.angle_gamma   90.00
#
_symmetry.space_group_name_H-M   'P 1'
#
loop_
_entity.id
_entity.type
_entity.pdbx_description
1 polymer ?
#
loop_
_entity_poly.entity_id
_entity_poly.type
_entity_poly.pdbx_seq_one_letter_code
_entity_poly.pdbx_strand_id
1 'polypeptide(L)'
;MALEKWFQKEIPDSKVLCLDTLSFSLPIVRGVYTRSYLEMVRHMPHLWGYFYETTDDPETRNGVIATLGELTEKLNIQKLKKTLLFFSPDAILFTHFFGAAAIAESFAPDIPVFYVNTDFLSHVFHRNPAFSAWFVSSEETLCQYLADGLSPERVFLTGIPVDPAYVSPPGREEARERLGLDIDERNALVMGGGLGVGAIEEVVRSLHKGGFATEGICGLH
;
A
#
# COMPACT_ATOMS: atom_id res chain seq x y z
N MET A 1 10.19 -7.11 0.57
CA MET A 1 9.27 -6.04 0.05
C MET A 1 9.88 -5.37 -1.18
N ALA A 2 9.11 -4.73 -2.08
CA ALA A 2 9.65 -4.10 -3.31
C ALA A 2 10.74 -3.05 -3.02
N LEU A 3 10.47 -2.10 -2.11
CA LEU A 3 11.44 -1.07 -1.70
C LEU A 3 12.74 -1.66 -1.15
N GLU A 4 12.65 -2.69 -0.30
CA GLU A 4 13.81 -3.39 0.24
C GLU A 4 14.71 -3.96 -0.87
N LYS A 5 14.12 -4.60 -1.89
CA LYS A 5 14.87 -5.12 -3.02
C LYS A 5 15.53 -4.01 -3.84
N TRP A 6 14.86 -2.87 -3.99
CA TRP A 6 15.45 -1.70 -4.65
C TRP A 6 16.61 -1.12 -3.85
N PHE A 7 16.47 -0.94 -2.54
CA PHE A 7 17.57 -0.45 -1.70
C PHE A 7 18.78 -1.40 -1.73
N GLN A 8 18.57 -2.70 -1.63
CA GLN A 8 19.64 -3.70 -1.75
C GLN A 8 20.32 -3.68 -3.12
N LYS A 9 19.58 -3.37 -4.18
CA LYS A 9 20.09 -3.31 -5.56
C LYS A 9 20.87 -2.02 -5.84
N GLU A 10 20.31 -0.86 -5.47
CA GLU A 10 20.86 0.46 -5.79
C GLU A 10 21.91 0.92 -4.77
N ILE A 11 21.83 0.43 -3.53
CA ILE A 11 22.75 0.71 -2.43
C ILE A 11 23.16 -0.62 -1.77
N PRO A 12 24.13 -1.36 -2.33
CA PRO A 12 24.47 -2.72 -1.88
C PRO A 12 24.88 -2.84 -0.40
N ASP A 13 25.49 -1.79 0.15
CA ASP A 13 25.89 -1.74 1.56
C ASP A 13 24.76 -1.30 2.51
N SER A 14 23.56 -1.04 1.98
CA SER A 14 22.41 -0.65 2.79
C SER A 14 21.94 -1.80 3.68
N LYS A 15 21.55 -1.46 4.90
CA LYS A 15 20.81 -2.37 5.78
C LYS A 15 19.36 -1.94 5.75
N VAL A 16 18.47 -2.89 5.45
CA VAL A 16 17.03 -2.64 5.40
C VAL A 16 16.34 -3.49 6.46
N LEU A 17 15.52 -2.85 7.28
CA LEU A 17 14.63 -3.51 8.24
C LEU A 17 13.18 -3.28 7.81
N CYS A 18 12.54 -4.32 7.28
CA CYS A 18 11.13 -4.28 6.90
C CYS A 18 10.24 -4.68 8.09
N LEU A 19 9.37 -3.77 8.54
CA LEU A 19 8.46 -3.99 9.67
C LEU A 19 7.00 -3.87 9.24
N ASP A 20 6.17 -4.81 9.69
CA ASP A 20 4.71 -4.66 9.64
C ASP A 20 4.26 -3.89 10.89
N THR A 21 3.76 -2.66 10.72
CA THR A 21 3.33 -1.81 11.84
C THR A 21 2.16 -2.41 12.62
N LEU A 22 1.27 -3.15 11.95
CA LEU A 22 0.15 -3.85 12.60
C LEU A 22 0.63 -4.98 13.51
N SER A 23 1.80 -5.55 13.28
CA SER A 23 2.39 -6.57 14.17
C SER A 23 2.76 -6.03 15.56
N PHE A 24 2.85 -4.70 15.71
CA PHE A 24 3.07 -4.02 16.99
C PHE A 24 1.76 -3.65 17.70
N SER A 25 0.61 -3.83 17.07
CA SER A 25 -0.70 -3.62 17.72
C SER A 25 -1.03 -4.76 18.69
N LEU A 26 -1.97 -4.52 19.60
CA LEU A 26 -2.54 -5.60 20.40
C LEU A 26 -3.20 -6.65 19.47
N PRO A 27 -3.08 -7.96 19.75
CA PRO A 27 -3.63 -9.01 18.89
C PRO A 27 -5.12 -8.82 18.57
N ILE A 28 -5.90 -8.29 19.52
CA ILE A 28 -7.31 -8.00 19.33
C ILE A 28 -7.55 -6.84 18.36
N VAL A 29 -6.69 -5.81 18.38
CA VAL A 29 -6.76 -4.66 17.45
C VAL A 29 -6.37 -5.11 16.05
N ARG A 30 -5.30 -5.90 15.92
CA ARG A 30 -4.93 -6.54 14.65
C ARG A 30 -6.07 -7.37 14.07
N GLY A 31 -6.64 -8.24 14.91
CA GLY A 31 -7.74 -9.13 14.53
C GLY A 31 -9.01 -8.37 14.14
N VAL A 32 -9.39 -7.36 14.92
CA VAL A 32 -10.55 -6.51 14.61
C VAL A 32 -10.30 -5.69 13.36
N TYR A 33 -9.19 -4.97 13.23
CA TYR A 33 -8.87 -4.16 12.04
C TYR A 33 -8.88 -5.01 10.76
N THR A 34 -8.17 -6.15 10.79
CA THR A 34 -8.10 -7.07 9.65
C THR A 34 -9.50 -7.59 9.33
N ARG A 35 -10.26 -8.04 10.34
CA ARG A 35 -11.60 -8.58 10.12
C ARG A 35 -12.59 -7.50 9.65
N SER A 36 -12.60 -6.31 10.24
CA SER A 36 -13.53 -5.24 9.88
C SER A 36 -13.21 -4.69 8.49
N TYR A 37 -11.94 -4.55 8.13
CA TYR A 37 -11.52 -4.18 6.78
C TYR A 37 -11.98 -5.24 5.77
N LEU A 38 -11.71 -6.52 6.06
CA LEU A 38 -12.12 -7.63 5.20
C LEU A 38 -13.64 -7.72 5.04
N GLU A 39 -14.41 -7.63 6.12
CA GLU A 39 -15.87 -7.66 6.09
C GLU A 39 -16.45 -6.46 5.32
N MET A 40 -15.86 -5.27 5.50
CA MET A 40 -16.29 -4.05 4.81
C MET A 40 -16.07 -4.14 3.30
N VAL A 41 -14.87 -4.54 2.86
CA VAL A 41 -14.56 -4.73 1.45
C VAL A 41 -15.41 -5.85 0.84
N ARG A 42 -15.71 -6.91 1.59
CA ARG A 42 -16.50 -8.06 1.12
C ARG A 42 -17.98 -7.78 0.95
N HIS A 43 -18.58 -7.08 1.92
CA HIS A 43 -20.04 -6.98 2.02
C HIS A 43 -20.56 -5.58 1.74
N MET A 44 -19.70 -4.56 1.81
CA MET A 44 -20.11 -3.16 1.73
C MET A 44 -19.07 -2.29 0.97
N PRO A 45 -18.70 -2.63 -0.28
CA PRO A 45 -17.69 -1.87 -1.03
C PRO A 45 -18.05 -0.39 -1.20
N HIS A 46 -19.34 -0.07 -1.33
CA HIS A 46 -19.83 1.32 -1.35
C HIS A 46 -19.65 2.05 -0.02
N LEU A 47 -19.65 1.34 1.12
CA LEU A 47 -19.37 1.94 2.43
C LEU A 47 -17.90 2.30 2.55
N TRP A 48 -16.98 1.55 1.93
CA TRP A 48 -15.57 1.93 1.87
C TRP A 48 -15.36 3.19 1.04
N GLY A 49 -15.98 3.28 -0.15
CA GLY A 49 -15.96 4.50 -0.97
C GLY A 49 -16.55 5.69 -0.21
N TYR A 50 -17.71 5.52 0.43
CA TYR A 50 -18.34 6.54 1.25
C TYR A 50 -17.48 6.94 2.46
N PHE A 51 -16.86 5.99 3.15
CA PHE A 51 -15.93 6.26 4.25
C PHE A 51 -14.76 7.10 3.75
N TYR A 52 -14.12 6.68 2.65
CA TYR A 52 -13.00 7.40 2.05
C TYR A 52 -13.41 8.83 1.67
N GLU A 53 -14.51 9.02 0.94
CA GLU A 53 -14.99 10.34 0.52
C GLU A 53 -15.38 11.24 1.70
N THR A 54 -16.05 10.69 2.72
CA THR A 54 -16.51 11.48 3.87
C THR A 54 -15.42 11.80 4.87
N THR A 55 -14.38 10.98 4.98
CA THR A 55 -13.23 11.25 5.84
C THR A 55 -12.11 12.00 5.15
N ASP A 56 -12.18 12.20 3.83
CA ASP A 56 -11.17 12.93 3.07
C ASP A 56 -11.39 14.46 3.05
N ASP A 57 -12.46 14.94 3.68
CA ASP A 57 -12.73 16.38 3.79
C ASP A 57 -11.78 17.08 4.77
N PRO A 58 -11.11 18.18 4.36
CA PRO A 58 -10.21 18.94 5.23
C PRO A 58 -10.85 19.47 6.52
N GLU A 59 -12.18 19.70 6.59
CA GLU A 59 -12.84 20.15 7.82
C GLU A 59 -13.04 18.99 8.81
N THR A 60 -13.30 17.77 8.31
CA THR A 60 -13.37 16.57 9.16
C THR A 60 -12.00 16.06 9.62
N ARG A 61 -10.91 16.49 8.95
CA ARG A 61 -9.51 16.13 9.22
C ARG A 61 -9.16 16.03 10.71
N ASN A 62 -9.56 17.01 11.52
CA ASN A 62 -9.20 17.03 12.94
C ASN A 62 -9.86 15.88 13.73
N GLY A 63 -11.11 15.54 13.42
CA GLY A 63 -11.82 14.44 14.06
C GLY A 63 -11.28 13.07 13.65
N VAL A 64 -10.91 12.91 12.37
CA VAL A 64 -10.36 11.65 11.88
C VAL A 64 -8.90 11.47 12.33
N ILE A 65 -8.09 12.54 12.37
CA ILE A 65 -6.74 12.52 12.95
C ILE A 65 -6.82 12.18 14.45
N ALA A 66 -7.78 12.74 15.20
CA ALA A 66 -7.96 12.39 16.61
C ALA A 66 -8.30 10.89 16.79
N THR A 67 -9.21 10.37 15.98
CA THR A 67 -9.58 8.94 15.99
C THR A 67 -8.40 8.04 15.61
N LEU A 68 -7.62 8.45 14.61
CA LEU A 68 -6.38 7.75 14.28
C LEU A 68 -5.37 7.85 15.41
N GLY A 69 -5.22 9.00 16.07
CA GLY A 69 -4.42 9.18 17.27
C GLY A 69 -4.77 8.16 18.34
N GLU A 70 -6.06 7.98 18.65
CA GLU A 70 -6.55 6.96 19.59
C GLU A 70 -6.28 5.51 19.13
N LEU A 71 -6.40 5.23 17.83
CA LEU A 71 -5.99 3.94 17.26
C LEU A 71 -4.47 3.74 17.31
N THR A 72 -3.71 4.82 17.27
CA THR A 72 -2.26 4.86 17.37
C THR A 72 -1.80 4.71 18.82
N GLU A 73 -2.60 5.11 19.80
CA GLU A 73 -2.42 4.72 21.21
C GLU A 73 -2.63 3.21 21.41
N LYS A 74 -3.51 2.60 20.60
CA LYS A 74 -3.73 1.15 20.59
C LYS A 74 -2.63 0.37 19.84
N LEU A 75 -1.76 1.07 19.09
CA LEU A 75 -0.48 0.53 18.66
C LEU A 75 0.51 0.58 19.82
N ASN A 76 1.32 -0.47 20.00
CA ASN A 76 2.48 -0.37 20.87
C ASN A 76 3.59 0.44 20.18
N ILE A 77 3.33 1.73 19.92
CA ILE A 77 4.26 2.67 19.28
C ILE A 77 5.56 2.73 20.05
N GLN A 78 5.52 2.59 21.38
CA GLN A 78 6.74 2.54 22.19
C GLN A 78 7.63 1.36 21.83
N LYS A 79 7.05 0.17 21.56
CA LYS A 79 7.81 -0.98 21.07
C LYS A 79 8.36 -0.72 19.67
N LEU A 80 7.57 -0.13 18.77
CA LEU A 80 8.04 0.24 17.43
C LEU A 80 9.20 1.24 17.49
N LYS A 81 9.06 2.32 18.28
CA LYS A 81 10.11 3.32 18.56
C LYS A 81 11.39 2.68 19.07
N LYS A 82 11.29 1.77 20.05
CA LYS A 82 12.45 1.02 20.59
C LYS A 82 13.14 0.18 19.53
N THR A 83 12.37 -0.53 18.70
CA THR A 83 12.93 -1.31 17.57
C THR A 83 13.66 -0.41 16.58
N LEU A 84 13.08 0.74 16.23
CA LEU A 84 13.71 1.72 15.33
C LEU A 84 14.99 2.30 15.94
N LEU A 85 14.97 2.72 17.20
CA LEU A 85 16.17 3.24 17.89
C LEU A 85 17.28 2.20 17.95
N PHE A 86 16.95 0.94 18.25
CA PHE A 86 17.92 -0.15 18.25
C PHE A 86 18.54 -0.39 16.86
N PHE A 87 17.73 -0.27 15.81
CA PHE A 87 18.20 -0.37 14.43
C PHE A 87 19.06 0.84 14.00
N SER A 88 18.81 2.02 14.60
CA SER A 88 19.51 3.28 14.29
C SER A 88 19.46 3.66 12.81
N PRO A 89 18.26 3.88 12.23
CA PRO A 89 18.10 4.18 10.82
C PRO A 89 18.57 5.60 10.45
N ASP A 90 19.13 5.74 9.25
CA ASP A 90 19.38 7.04 8.63
C ASP A 90 18.11 7.64 7.99
N ALA A 91 17.11 6.81 7.69
CA ALA A 91 15.81 7.21 7.14
C ALA A 91 14.75 6.16 7.46
N ILE A 92 13.49 6.61 7.57
CA ILE A 92 12.32 5.73 7.80
C ILE A 92 11.31 5.95 6.69
N LEU A 93 10.80 4.87 6.09
CA LEU A 93 9.78 4.92 5.03
C LEU A 93 8.52 4.19 5.47
N PHE A 94 7.36 4.81 5.24
CA PHE A 94 6.05 4.19 5.45
C PHE A 94 5.33 4.00 4.11
N THR A 95 4.74 2.83 3.90
CA THR A 95 3.81 2.54 2.78
C THR A 95 2.37 2.39 3.26
N HIS A 96 2.09 2.72 4.53
CA HIS A 96 0.78 2.59 5.14
C HIS A 96 0.64 3.64 6.24
N PHE A 97 -0.53 4.25 6.37
CA PHE A 97 -0.75 5.38 7.29
C PHE A 97 -0.63 5.00 8.77
N PHE A 98 -0.91 3.74 9.09
CA PHE A 98 -0.99 3.26 10.48
C PHE A 98 0.36 3.37 11.21
N GLY A 99 0.42 4.28 12.19
CA GLY A 99 1.62 4.60 12.97
C GLY A 99 2.59 5.59 12.30
N ALA A 100 2.37 5.95 11.04
CA ALA A 100 3.28 6.80 10.28
C ALA A 100 3.41 8.21 10.88
N ALA A 101 2.28 8.84 11.20
CA ALA A 101 2.22 10.16 11.84
C ALA A 101 3.00 10.20 13.18
N ALA A 102 2.68 9.29 14.10
CA ALA A 102 3.31 9.26 15.42
C ALA A 102 4.82 8.98 15.37
N ILE A 103 5.29 8.21 14.38
CA ILE A 103 6.72 8.00 14.16
C ILE A 103 7.34 9.25 13.53
N ALA A 104 6.73 9.85 12.53
CA ALA A 104 7.22 11.09 11.93
C ALA A 104 7.39 12.20 12.98
N GLU A 105 6.38 12.45 13.82
CA GLU A 105 6.42 13.46 14.89
C GLU A 105 7.47 13.20 15.97
N SER A 106 7.96 11.95 16.09
CA SER A 106 8.93 11.58 17.13
C SER A 106 10.37 11.52 16.63
N PHE A 107 10.57 11.39 15.33
CA PHE A 107 11.88 11.19 14.73
C PHE A 107 12.28 12.33 13.80
N ALA A 108 11.33 12.98 13.12
CA ALA A 108 11.62 14.14 12.29
C ALA A 108 11.83 15.40 13.17
N PRO A 109 12.73 16.32 12.79
CA PRO A 109 13.54 16.28 11.57
C PRO A 109 14.87 15.51 11.70
N ASP A 110 15.25 15.06 12.90
CA ASP A 110 16.57 14.47 13.17
C ASP A 110 16.85 13.21 12.35
N ILE A 111 15.84 12.34 12.21
CA ILE A 111 15.83 11.21 11.28
C ILE A 111 14.68 11.45 10.29
N PRO A 112 14.96 11.59 8.99
CA PRO A 112 13.92 11.87 8.01
C PRO A 112 12.93 10.70 7.91
N VAL A 113 11.65 11.05 7.96
CA VAL A 113 10.54 10.09 7.83
C VAL A 113 9.77 10.40 6.57
N PHE A 114 9.69 9.45 5.66
CA PHE A 114 9.05 9.59 4.36
C PHE A 114 7.77 8.78 4.26
N TYR A 115 6.82 9.28 3.47
CA TYR A 115 5.58 8.57 3.16
C TYR A 115 5.50 8.21 1.68
N VAL A 116 5.43 6.92 1.38
CA VAL A 116 5.24 6.38 0.04
C VAL A 116 3.76 6.04 -0.12
N ASN A 117 3.02 6.89 -0.82
CA ASN A 117 1.61 6.66 -1.07
C ASN A 117 1.44 5.56 -2.11
N THR A 118 0.97 4.39 -1.66
CA THR A 118 0.67 3.25 -2.52
C THR A 118 -0.78 3.24 -3.02
N ASP A 119 -1.59 4.21 -2.60
CA ASP A 119 -2.96 4.38 -3.08
C ASP A 119 -2.96 5.21 -4.38
N PHE A 120 -3.99 5.01 -5.20
CA PHE A 120 -4.17 5.78 -6.44
C PHE A 120 -4.71 7.20 -6.21
N LEU A 121 -5.24 7.47 -5.01
CA LEU A 121 -5.75 8.76 -4.58
C LEU A 121 -5.09 9.20 -3.26
N SER A 122 -5.15 10.50 -3.00
CA SER A 122 -4.83 11.08 -1.70
C SER A 122 -5.90 10.73 -0.67
N HIS A 123 -5.47 10.58 0.59
CA HIS A 123 -6.36 10.57 1.75
C HIS A 123 -5.79 11.50 2.82
N VAL A 124 -6.62 12.09 3.69
CA VAL A 124 -6.16 12.95 4.81
C VAL A 124 -5.10 12.29 5.70
N PHE A 125 -5.06 10.96 5.75
CA PHE A 125 -4.09 10.19 6.55
C PHE A 125 -2.66 10.31 6.05
N HIS A 126 -2.50 10.66 4.79
CA HIS A 126 -1.18 10.78 4.16
C HIS A 126 -0.57 12.16 4.42
N ARG A 127 -1.34 13.13 4.93
CA ARG A 127 -1.04 14.57 4.87
C ARG A 127 -0.39 15.13 6.17
N ASN A 128 0.45 14.35 6.88
CA ASN A 128 1.10 14.83 8.11
C ASN A 128 2.35 15.69 7.81
N PRO A 129 2.40 16.97 8.21
CA PRO A 129 3.52 17.86 7.88
C PRO A 129 4.87 17.46 8.50
N ALA A 130 4.89 16.53 9.46
CA ALA A 130 6.12 15.98 10.03
C ALA A 130 6.88 15.07 9.05
N PHE A 131 6.24 14.52 8.01
CA PHE A 131 6.93 13.71 7.01
C PHE A 131 7.90 14.56 6.20
N SER A 132 9.19 14.22 6.13
CA SER A 132 10.20 14.97 5.37
C SER A 132 9.84 15.13 3.89
N ALA A 133 9.32 14.08 3.25
CA ALA A 133 8.78 14.12 1.88
C ALA A 133 7.77 13.00 1.63
N TRP A 134 7.04 13.14 0.52
CA TRP A 134 6.04 12.21 0.01
C TRP A 134 6.39 11.72 -1.38
N PHE A 135 6.05 10.46 -1.65
CA PHE A 135 6.19 9.83 -2.96
C PHE A 135 4.81 9.38 -3.43
N VAL A 136 4.37 9.87 -4.59
CA VAL A 136 2.99 9.70 -5.08
C VAL A 136 2.93 8.89 -6.38
N SER A 137 1.80 8.24 -6.58
CA SER A 137 1.56 7.25 -7.64
C SER A 137 1.16 7.86 -8.99
N SER A 138 0.54 9.04 -8.99
CA SER A 138 -0.06 9.66 -10.18
C SER A 138 -0.01 11.19 -10.14
N GLU A 139 -0.13 11.83 -11.31
CA GLU A 139 -0.29 13.29 -11.42
C GLU A 139 -1.55 13.78 -10.68
N GLU A 140 -2.61 12.97 -10.66
CA GLU A 140 -3.84 13.29 -9.92
C GLU A 140 -3.58 13.39 -8.41
N THR A 141 -2.89 12.41 -7.83
CA THR A 141 -2.50 12.45 -6.40
C THR A 141 -1.55 13.60 -6.11
N LEU A 142 -0.62 13.90 -7.03
CA LEU A 142 0.26 15.07 -6.91
C LEU A 142 -0.57 16.36 -6.82
N CYS A 143 -1.50 16.57 -7.76
CA CYS A 143 -2.39 17.73 -7.78
C CYS A 143 -3.20 17.86 -6.49
N GLN A 144 -3.72 16.75 -5.96
CA GLN A 144 -4.43 16.73 -4.67
C GLN A 144 -3.53 17.20 -3.52
N TYR A 145 -2.32 16.66 -3.40
CA TYR A 145 -1.38 17.04 -2.34
C TYR A 145 -1.01 18.52 -2.40
N LEU A 146 -0.81 19.05 -3.61
CA LEU A 146 -0.51 20.47 -3.81
C LEU A 146 -1.71 21.36 -3.48
N ALA A 147 -2.92 20.95 -3.88
CA ALA A 147 -4.15 21.66 -3.54
C ALA A 147 -4.40 21.68 -2.01
N ASP A 148 -3.96 20.64 -1.31
CA ASP A 148 -3.98 20.56 0.16
C ASP A 148 -2.89 21.39 0.86
N GLY A 149 -2.06 22.11 0.10
CA GLY A 149 -1.03 23.01 0.63
C GLY A 149 0.28 22.32 1.03
N LEU A 150 0.53 21.09 0.60
CA LEU A 150 1.85 20.48 0.75
C LEU A 150 2.85 21.14 -0.20
N SER A 151 4.08 21.32 0.30
CA SER A 151 5.16 21.95 -0.45
C SER A 151 5.54 21.14 -1.70
N PRO A 152 5.55 21.74 -2.90
CA PRO A 152 5.96 21.05 -4.14
C PRO A 152 7.35 20.42 -4.07
N GLU A 153 8.29 21.05 -3.35
CA GLU A 153 9.65 20.54 -3.17
C GLU A 153 9.74 19.30 -2.27
N ARG A 154 8.64 18.91 -1.62
CA ARG A 154 8.54 17.74 -0.75
C ARG A 154 7.65 16.64 -1.34
N VAL A 155 7.04 16.82 -2.50
CA VAL A 155 6.16 15.81 -3.11
C VAL A 155 6.75 15.35 -4.45
N PHE A 156 7.07 14.06 -4.55
CA PHE A 156 7.74 13.47 -5.70
C PHE A 156 6.82 12.48 -6.42
N LEU A 157 6.60 12.71 -7.72
CA LEU A 157 5.89 11.76 -8.57
C LEU A 157 6.83 10.62 -8.99
N THR A 158 6.74 9.48 -8.32
CA THR A 158 7.63 8.32 -8.55
C THR A 158 6.90 7.08 -9.03
N GLY A 159 5.57 7.05 -8.94
CA GLY A 159 4.80 5.82 -9.10
C GLY A 159 4.85 4.94 -7.85
N ILE A 160 4.11 3.82 -7.90
CA ILE A 160 4.10 2.81 -6.83
C ILE A 160 5.33 1.90 -7.00
N PRO A 161 6.16 1.70 -5.96
CA PRO A 161 7.28 0.78 -6.05
C PRO A 161 6.81 -0.65 -6.33
N VAL A 162 7.28 -1.20 -7.45
CA VAL A 162 7.07 -2.62 -7.83
C VAL A 162 8.35 -3.41 -7.65
N ASP A 163 8.24 -4.73 -7.56
CA ASP A 163 9.41 -5.61 -7.50
C ASP A 163 10.35 -5.35 -8.69
N PRO A 164 11.68 -5.26 -8.51
CA PRO A 164 12.62 -5.10 -9.61
C PRO A 164 12.47 -6.15 -10.72
N ALA A 165 11.96 -7.34 -10.39
CA ALA A 165 11.67 -8.39 -11.36
C ALA A 165 10.64 -7.97 -12.43
N TYR A 166 9.80 -6.97 -12.17
CA TYR A 166 8.79 -6.48 -13.11
C TYR A 166 9.29 -5.36 -14.04
N VAL A 167 10.54 -4.89 -13.89
CA VAL A 167 11.11 -3.81 -14.71
C VAL A 167 11.46 -4.28 -16.12
N SER A 168 11.73 -5.57 -16.29
CA SER A 168 12.10 -6.15 -17.58
C SER A 168 11.40 -7.49 -17.74
N PRO A 169 10.08 -7.48 -18.03
CA PRO A 169 9.34 -8.70 -18.25
C PRO A 169 9.85 -9.43 -19.51
N PRO A 170 9.73 -10.77 -19.56
CA PRO A 170 10.05 -11.53 -20.77
C PRO A 170 9.19 -11.10 -21.95
N GLY A 171 9.67 -11.37 -23.17
CA GLY A 171 8.87 -11.18 -24.38
C GLY A 171 7.62 -12.06 -24.40
N ARG A 172 6.63 -11.73 -25.24
CA ARG A 172 5.37 -12.49 -25.31
C ARG A 172 5.61 -13.97 -25.60
N GLU A 173 6.46 -14.28 -26.58
CA GLU A 173 6.78 -15.62 -27.03
C GLU A 173 7.46 -16.42 -25.91
N GLU A 174 8.50 -15.84 -25.30
CA GLU A 174 9.23 -16.43 -24.18
C GLU A 174 8.34 -16.66 -22.95
N ALA A 175 7.48 -15.71 -22.62
CA ALA A 175 6.54 -15.83 -21.51
C ALA A 175 5.55 -16.98 -21.74
N ARG A 176 5.01 -17.09 -22.96
CA ARG A 176 4.06 -18.15 -23.32
C ARG A 176 4.73 -19.52 -23.34
N GLU A 177 5.92 -19.65 -23.89
CA GLU A 177 6.71 -20.88 -23.86
C GLU A 177 6.97 -21.33 -22.42
N ARG A 178 7.43 -20.42 -21.55
CA ARG A 178 7.68 -20.71 -20.13
C ARG A 178 6.44 -21.15 -19.36
N LEU A 179 5.27 -20.64 -19.73
CA LEU A 179 3.98 -20.95 -19.09
C LEU A 179 3.23 -22.11 -19.78
N GLY A 180 3.75 -22.66 -20.88
CA GLY A 180 3.08 -23.71 -21.66
C GLY A 180 1.80 -23.23 -22.37
N LEU A 181 1.69 -21.93 -22.66
CA LEU A 181 0.54 -21.33 -23.34
C LEU A 181 0.73 -21.34 -24.86
N ASP A 182 -0.33 -21.64 -25.59
CA ASP A 182 -0.34 -21.59 -27.05
C ASP A 182 -0.04 -20.15 -27.56
N ILE A 183 0.74 -20.01 -28.63
CA ILE A 183 1.19 -18.70 -29.13
C ILE A 183 0.05 -17.85 -29.74
N ASP A 184 -0.91 -18.53 -30.37
CA ASP A 184 -2.00 -17.95 -31.15
C ASP A 184 -3.29 -17.83 -30.34
N GLU A 185 -3.39 -18.52 -29.21
CA GLU A 185 -4.59 -18.52 -28.39
C GLU A 185 -4.79 -17.20 -27.62
N ARG A 186 -6.04 -16.73 -27.60
CA ARG A 186 -6.47 -15.61 -26.77
C ARG A 186 -6.56 -16.05 -25.33
N ASN A 187 -5.64 -15.57 -24.50
CA ASN A 187 -5.55 -15.94 -23.09
C ASN A 187 -6.06 -14.80 -22.22
N ALA A 188 -6.84 -15.14 -21.20
CA ALA A 188 -7.32 -14.23 -20.18
C ALA A 188 -6.79 -14.68 -18.81
N LEU A 189 -6.07 -13.77 -18.13
CA LEU A 189 -5.66 -13.99 -16.74
C LEU A 189 -6.81 -13.61 -15.80
N VAL A 190 -7.30 -14.56 -15.03
CA VAL A 190 -8.34 -14.37 -14.02
C VAL A 190 -7.70 -14.41 -12.64
N MET A 191 -7.66 -13.26 -11.97
CA MET A 191 -7.12 -13.14 -10.62
C MET A 191 -8.26 -13.15 -9.60
N GLY A 192 -8.32 -14.18 -8.75
CA GLY A 192 -9.39 -14.34 -7.76
C GLY A 192 -9.28 -13.48 -6.50
N GLY A 193 -8.18 -12.74 -6.37
CA GLY A 193 -7.80 -12.02 -5.15
C GLY A 193 -7.46 -12.96 -3.98
N GLY A 194 -6.93 -12.41 -2.90
CA GLY A 194 -6.51 -13.18 -1.72
C GLY A 194 -7.66 -13.76 -0.87
N LEU A 195 -8.91 -13.40 -1.19
CA LEU A 195 -10.09 -13.78 -0.39
C LEU A 195 -11.05 -14.72 -1.14
N GLY A 196 -10.80 -15.01 -2.41
CA GLY A 196 -11.68 -15.84 -3.25
C GLY A 196 -13.10 -15.26 -3.39
N VAL A 197 -13.23 -13.93 -3.38
CA VAL A 197 -14.52 -13.23 -3.37
C VAL A 197 -14.87 -12.81 -4.80
N GLY A 198 -16.07 -13.16 -5.25
CA GLY A 198 -16.59 -12.82 -6.58
C GLY A 198 -17.03 -14.05 -7.37
N ALA A 199 -17.77 -13.83 -8.45
CA ALA A 199 -18.26 -14.91 -9.32
C ALA A 199 -17.17 -15.41 -10.28
N ILE A 200 -16.02 -15.84 -9.76
CA ILE A 200 -14.84 -16.24 -10.55
C ILE A 200 -15.22 -17.35 -11.55
N GLU A 201 -16.00 -18.34 -11.10
CA GLU A 201 -16.46 -19.42 -11.97
C GLU A 201 -17.32 -18.91 -13.13
N GLU A 202 -18.22 -17.95 -12.88
CA GLU A 202 -19.06 -17.35 -13.90
C GLU A 202 -18.24 -16.54 -14.90
N VAL A 203 -17.25 -15.77 -14.42
CA VAL A 203 -16.29 -15.03 -15.25
C VAL A 203 -15.51 -15.97 -16.15
N VAL A 204 -14.94 -17.05 -15.60
CA VAL A 204 -14.21 -18.07 -16.37
C VAL A 204 -15.11 -18.71 -17.43
N ARG A 205 -16.33 -19.12 -17.06
CA ARG A 205 -17.31 -19.69 -18.01
C ARG A 205 -17.67 -18.70 -19.12
N SER A 206 -17.82 -17.41 -18.79
CA SER A 206 -18.13 -16.36 -19.77
C SER A 206 -16.97 -16.13 -20.74
N LEU A 207 -15.74 -16.03 -20.22
CA LEU A 207 -14.52 -15.90 -21.03
C LEU A 207 -14.32 -17.09 -21.96
N HIS A 208 -14.56 -18.31 -21.47
CA HIS A 208 -14.49 -19.51 -22.29
C HIS A 208 -15.53 -19.51 -23.42
N LYS A 209 -16.77 -19.12 -23.14
CA LYS A 209 -17.80 -18.92 -24.19
C LYS A 209 -17.40 -17.85 -25.21
N GLY A 210 -16.62 -16.86 -24.79
CA GLY A 210 -16.03 -15.82 -25.65
C GLY A 210 -14.81 -16.26 -26.46
N GLY A 211 -14.38 -17.53 -26.34
CA GLY A 211 -13.24 -18.08 -27.07
C GLY A 211 -11.87 -17.73 -26.45
N PHE A 212 -11.81 -17.49 -25.14
CA PHE A 212 -10.56 -17.33 -24.41
C PHE A 212 -10.17 -18.62 -23.69
N ALA A 213 -8.88 -18.96 -23.73
CA ALA A 213 -8.25 -19.75 -22.67
C ALA A 213 -8.13 -18.90 -21.40
N THR A 214 -8.24 -19.54 -20.24
CA THR A 214 -8.25 -18.85 -18.95
C THR A 214 -7.20 -19.41 -18.02
N GLU A 215 -6.32 -18.55 -17.54
CA GLU A 215 -5.35 -18.86 -16.50
C GLU A 215 -5.79 -18.26 -15.17
N GLY A 216 -5.83 -19.07 -14.11
CA GLY A 216 -6.30 -18.65 -12.79
C GLY A 216 -5.15 -18.45 -11.81
N ILE A 217 -5.07 -17.28 -11.17
CA ILE A 217 -4.23 -17.09 -9.98
C ILE A 217 -5.15 -16.95 -8.77
N CYS A 218 -5.06 -17.93 -7.86
CA CYS A 218 -5.77 -17.95 -6.58
C CYS A 218 -4.80 -17.70 -5.43
N GLY A 219 -5.23 -16.94 -4.42
CA GLY A 219 -4.46 -16.77 -3.19
C GLY A 219 -4.29 -18.10 -2.44
N LEU A 220 -3.18 -18.25 -1.72
CA LEU A 220 -3.00 -19.34 -0.76
C LEU A 220 -3.88 -19.03 0.45
N HIS A 221 -4.82 -19.92 0.76
CA HIS A 221 -5.61 -19.87 2.00
C HIS A 221 -4.74 -20.06 3.24
#